data_AF-U4LVR3-F1
#
_entry.id   AF-U4LVR3-F1
#
_cell.length_a   1.000
_cell.length_b   1.000
_cell.length_c   1.000
_cell.angle_alpha   90.00
_cell.angle_beta   90.00
_cell.angle_gamma   90.00
#
_symmetry.space_group_name_H-M   'P 1'
#
loop_
_entity.id
_entity.type
_entity.pdbx_description
1 polymer ?
#
loop_
_entity_poly.entity_id
_entity_poly.type
_entity_poly.pdbx_seq_one_letter_code
_entity_poly.pdbx_strand_id
1 'polypeptide(L)'
;MEFAGMLFIAYFGLDEIYEALIKKLNNVDVNRKIFGMTSLLLAVKKGHYAVVRQLIAAEVIDIELKDVYGKTPLFYAAQDGQEDVVRLLLEKGACTNSRDNRGRTPLLHAVGKFVLNCVEPAILVLLEKGAEVNVRDKEGWSVLLIVQGRIASLDCNHILLERMEHILNQRGAVL
;
A
#
# COMPACT_ATOMS: atom_id res chain seq x y z
N MET A 1 -21.65 9.26 -21.17
CA MET A 1 -21.12 8.12 -20.38
C MET A 1 -19.60 7.96 -20.56
N GLU A 2 -18.85 9.05 -20.74
CA GLU A 2 -17.58 9.00 -21.48
C GLU A 2 -16.27 8.86 -20.68
N PHE A 3 -16.28 8.70 -19.35
CA PHE A 3 -15.03 8.89 -18.59
C PHE A 3 -14.73 7.87 -17.47
N ALA A 4 -15.20 6.63 -17.62
CA ALA A 4 -14.85 5.55 -16.70
C ALA A 4 -13.85 4.54 -17.29
N GLY A 5 -13.35 4.75 -18.52
CA GLY A 5 -12.53 3.76 -19.25
C GLY A 5 -11.30 3.29 -18.47
N MET A 6 -10.55 4.22 -17.87
CA MET A 6 -9.37 3.87 -17.07
C MET A 6 -9.72 3.13 -15.78
N LEU A 7 -10.86 3.45 -15.15
CA LEU A 7 -11.32 2.72 -13.97
C LEU A 7 -11.82 1.32 -14.36
N PHE A 8 -12.44 1.17 -15.54
CA PHE A 8 -12.88 -0.10 -16.07
C PHE A 8 -11.68 -1.03 -16.33
N ILE A 9 -10.63 -0.51 -16.99
CA ILE A 9 -9.36 -1.23 -17.17
C ILE A 9 -8.78 -1.65 -15.82
N ALA A 10 -8.69 -0.72 -14.87
CA ALA A 10 -8.18 -1.01 -13.53
C ALA A 10 -9.04 -1.97 -12.71
N TYR A 11 -10.34 -2.04 -12.97
CA TYR A 11 -11.23 -2.94 -12.25
C TYR A 11 -11.15 -4.37 -12.78
N PHE A 12 -11.14 -4.53 -14.11
CA PHE A 12 -11.13 -5.83 -14.78
C PHE A 12 -9.73 -6.37 -15.08
N GLY A 13 -8.69 -5.55 -14.96
CA GLY A 13 -7.31 -5.95 -15.23
C GLY A 13 -6.99 -6.04 -16.72
N LEU A 14 -7.55 -5.14 -17.53
CA LEU A 14 -7.44 -5.19 -19.00
C LEU A 14 -6.19 -4.43 -19.50
N ASP A 15 -4.99 -4.93 -19.17
CA ASP A 15 -3.72 -4.30 -19.50
C ASP A 15 -3.46 -4.18 -21.02
N GLU A 16 -3.99 -5.09 -21.82
CA GLU A 16 -3.86 -5.09 -23.29
C GLU A 16 -4.46 -3.83 -23.95
N ILE A 17 -5.52 -3.26 -23.37
CA ILE A 17 -6.23 -2.13 -23.97
C ILE A 17 -5.79 -0.77 -23.40
N TYR A 18 -4.87 -0.75 -22.44
CA TYR A 18 -4.37 0.48 -21.81
C TYR A 18 -3.77 1.46 -22.82
N GLU A 19 -2.81 0.99 -23.61
CA GLU A 19 -2.11 1.79 -24.62
C GLU A 19 -3.07 2.28 -25.72
N ALA A 20 -3.97 1.39 -26.16
CA ALA A 20 -4.98 1.74 -27.15
C ALA A 20 -5.92 2.83 -26.64
N LEU A 21 -6.29 2.79 -25.35
CA LEU A 21 -7.15 3.78 -24.72
C LEU A 21 -6.46 5.14 -24.61
N ILE A 22 -5.24 5.19 -24.06
CA ILE A 22 -4.44 6.43 -23.92
C ILE A 22 -4.21 7.08 -25.27
N LYS A 23 -3.87 6.31 -26.30
CA LYS A 23 -3.63 6.84 -27.66
C LYS A 23 -4.89 7.36 -28.33
N LYS A 24 -6.04 6.72 -28.11
CA LYS A 24 -7.31 7.11 -28.75
C LYS A 24 -7.93 8.33 -28.07
N LEU A 25 -7.78 8.41 -26.76
CA LEU A 25 -8.30 9.48 -25.94
C LEU A 25 -7.12 10.38 -25.58
N ASN A 26 -6.76 11.32 -26.45
CA ASN A 26 -5.61 12.24 -26.32
C ASN A 26 -5.57 13.09 -25.01
N ASN A 27 -6.49 12.89 -24.06
CA ASN A 27 -6.59 13.62 -22.81
C ASN A 27 -7.28 12.78 -21.69
N VAL A 28 -6.85 11.54 -21.47
CA VAL A 28 -7.32 10.76 -20.31
C VAL A 28 -6.71 11.32 -19.03
N ASP A 29 -7.55 11.81 -18.14
CA ASP A 29 -7.16 12.07 -16.75
C ASP A 29 -7.01 10.73 -16.01
N VAL A 30 -5.77 10.25 -15.90
CA VAL A 30 -5.40 9.00 -15.20
C VAL A 30 -5.62 9.06 -13.68
N ASN A 31 -5.70 10.27 -13.13
CA ASN A 31 -5.88 10.55 -11.71
C ASN A 31 -7.34 10.78 -11.33
N ARG A 32 -8.25 10.74 -12.31
CA ARG A 32 -9.67 10.97 -12.11
C ARG A 32 -10.21 10.08 -11.00
N LYS A 33 -10.89 10.71 -10.04
CA LYS A 33 -11.63 10.01 -8.99
C LYS A 33 -13.08 9.80 -9.37
N ILE A 34 -13.57 8.57 -9.23
CA ILE A 34 -15.01 8.25 -9.30
C ILE A 34 -15.37 7.54 -8.00
N PHE A 35 -16.35 8.06 -7.27
CA PHE A 35 -16.70 7.62 -5.91
C PHE A 35 -15.48 7.56 -4.97
N GLY A 36 -14.55 8.51 -5.15
CA GLY A 36 -13.30 8.61 -4.40
C GLY A 36 -12.22 7.60 -4.77
N MET A 37 -12.44 6.71 -5.74
CA MET A 37 -11.44 5.76 -6.22
C MET A 37 -10.74 6.28 -7.47
N THR A 38 -9.42 6.17 -7.52
CA THR A 38 -8.63 6.30 -8.76
C THR A 38 -8.46 4.94 -9.41
N SER A 39 -8.05 4.93 -10.68
CA SER A 39 -7.67 3.71 -11.38
C SER A 39 -6.51 2.98 -10.67
N LEU A 40 -5.49 3.70 -10.19
CA LEU A 40 -4.39 3.07 -9.48
C LEU A 40 -4.85 2.38 -8.19
N LEU A 41 -5.69 3.05 -7.38
CA LEU A 41 -6.27 2.46 -6.17
C LEU A 41 -7.08 1.19 -6.47
N LEU A 42 -7.87 1.18 -7.55
CA LEU A 42 -8.63 0.00 -7.96
C LEU A 42 -7.74 -1.15 -8.42
N ALA A 43 -6.76 -0.86 -9.27
CA ALA A 43 -5.85 -1.86 -9.80
C ALA A 43 -5.06 -2.54 -8.66
N VAL A 44 -4.54 -1.75 -7.72
CA VAL A 44 -3.85 -2.28 -6.52
C VAL A 44 -4.81 -3.11 -5.66
N LYS A 45 -6.00 -2.59 -5.33
CA LYS A 45 -6.97 -3.30 -4.49
C LYS A 45 -7.47 -4.61 -5.13
N LYS A 46 -7.42 -4.73 -6.46
CA LYS A 46 -7.78 -5.94 -7.20
C LYS A 46 -6.60 -6.87 -7.46
N GLY A 47 -5.37 -6.43 -7.21
CA GLY A 47 -4.14 -7.20 -7.47
C GLY A 47 -3.73 -7.26 -8.93
N HIS A 48 -4.20 -6.33 -9.77
CA HIS A 48 -3.92 -6.32 -11.21
C HIS A 48 -2.55 -5.71 -11.51
N TYR A 49 -1.50 -6.46 -11.22
CA TYR A 49 -0.10 -5.99 -11.27
C TYR A 49 0.31 -5.39 -12.62
N ALA A 50 -0.09 -5.99 -13.75
CA ALA A 50 0.23 -5.47 -15.08
C ALA A 50 -0.33 -4.05 -15.29
N VAL A 51 -1.59 -3.83 -14.90
CA VAL A 51 -2.23 -2.50 -14.96
C VAL A 51 -1.59 -1.53 -13.98
N VAL A 52 -1.23 -1.97 -12.77
CA VAL A 52 -0.51 -1.14 -11.78
C VAL A 52 0.81 -0.63 -12.37
N ARG A 53 1.58 -1.52 -13.01
CA ARG A 53 2.84 -1.14 -13.67
C ARG A 53 2.63 -0.11 -14.78
N GLN A 54 1.64 -0.31 -15.65
CA GLN A 54 1.34 0.63 -16.73
C GLN A 54 0.94 2.01 -16.17
N LEU A 55 0.06 2.04 -15.16
CA LEU A 55 -0.38 3.28 -14.52
C LEU A 55 0.78 4.02 -13.85
N ILE A 56 1.67 3.31 -13.15
CA ILE A 56 2.83 3.91 -12.48
C ILE A 56 3.90 4.40 -13.47
N ALA A 57 3.96 3.83 -14.67
CA ALA A 57 4.85 4.28 -15.72
C ALA A 57 4.40 5.60 -16.37
N ALA A 58 3.12 5.99 -16.23
CA ALA A 58 2.62 7.26 -16.76
C ALA A 58 3.24 8.46 -16.02
N GLU A 59 3.76 9.44 -16.75
CA GLU A 59 4.49 10.59 -16.15
C GLU A 59 3.64 11.44 -15.20
N VAL A 60 2.33 11.52 -15.44
CA VAL A 60 1.40 12.40 -14.71
C VAL A 60 0.68 11.70 -13.55
N ILE A 61 0.98 10.44 -13.24
CA ILE A 61 0.28 9.67 -12.20
C ILE A 61 0.58 10.24 -10.80
N ASP A 62 -0.47 10.48 -10.01
CA ASP A 62 -0.35 10.83 -8.59
C ASP A 62 -0.60 9.60 -7.72
N ILE A 63 0.49 9.08 -7.16
CA ILE A 63 0.51 7.87 -6.32
C ILE A 63 0.08 8.13 -4.87
N GLU A 64 -0.09 9.39 -4.45
CA GLU A 64 -0.49 9.76 -3.09
C GLU A 64 -2.00 10.05 -2.98
N LEU A 65 -2.75 9.93 -4.09
CA LEU A 65 -4.19 10.14 -4.06
C LEU A 65 -4.89 9.13 -3.13
N LYS A 66 -5.55 9.70 -2.12
CA LYS A 66 -6.31 8.96 -1.12
C LYS A 66 -7.74 8.65 -1.57
N ASP A 67 -8.23 7.49 -1.16
CA ASP A 67 -9.65 7.14 -1.27
C ASP A 67 -10.52 7.82 -0.19
N VAL A 68 -11.81 7.50 -0.17
CA VAL A 68 -12.77 8.02 0.83
C VAL A 68 -12.44 7.65 2.29
N TYR A 69 -11.59 6.64 2.51
CA TYR A 69 -11.12 6.21 3.81
C TYR A 69 -9.75 6.82 4.17
N GLY A 70 -9.20 7.68 3.30
CA GLY A 70 -7.88 8.28 3.49
C GLY A 70 -6.73 7.34 3.10
N LYS A 71 -6.99 6.23 2.42
CA LYS A 71 -5.97 5.22 2.08
C LYS A 71 -5.33 5.50 0.72
N THR A 72 -4.01 5.39 0.66
CA THR A 72 -3.22 5.48 -0.58
C THR A 72 -3.09 4.12 -1.26
N PRO A 73 -2.62 4.05 -2.52
CA PRO A 73 -2.20 2.80 -3.16
C PRO A 73 -1.23 1.97 -2.30
N LEU A 74 -0.21 2.59 -1.70
CA LEU A 74 0.77 1.91 -0.84
C LEU A 74 0.09 1.20 0.33
N PHE A 75 -0.98 1.80 0.85
CA PHE A 75 -1.77 1.26 1.93
C PHE A 75 -2.41 -0.09 1.58
N TYR A 76 -3.03 -0.18 0.41
CA TYR A 76 -3.67 -1.41 -0.06
C TYR A 76 -2.63 -2.46 -0.43
N ALA A 77 -1.55 -2.06 -1.12
CA ALA A 77 -0.45 -2.97 -1.47
C ALA A 77 0.18 -3.60 -0.23
N ALA A 78 0.46 -2.79 0.80
CA ALA A 78 0.98 -3.25 2.08
C ALA A 78 -0.01 -4.17 2.82
N GLN A 79 -1.28 -3.76 2.89
CA GLN A 79 -2.32 -4.54 3.54
C GLN A 79 -2.48 -5.93 2.90
N ASP A 80 -2.37 -6.03 1.59
CA ASP A 80 -2.58 -7.28 0.85
C ASP A 80 -1.28 -8.08 0.60
N GLY A 81 -0.14 -7.59 1.06
CA GLY A 81 1.15 -8.29 0.94
C GLY A 81 1.73 -8.30 -0.47
N GLN A 82 1.33 -7.34 -1.30
CA GLN A 82 1.80 -7.21 -2.68
C GLN A 82 3.21 -6.62 -2.70
N GLU A 83 4.22 -7.42 -2.33
CA GLU A 83 5.61 -6.98 -2.18
C GLU A 83 6.12 -6.19 -3.39
N ASP A 84 5.90 -6.70 -4.61
CA ASP A 84 6.35 -6.05 -5.85
C ASP A 84 5.71 -4.67 -6.03
N VAL A 85 4.42 -4.54 -5.71
CA VAL A 85 3.70 -3.26 -5.79
C VAL A 85 4.18 -2.30 -4.70
N VAL A 86 4.47 -2.80 -3.49
CA VAL A 86 5.04 -2.01 -2.40
C VAL A 86 6.40 -1.45 -2.82
N ARG A 87 7.30 -2.29 -3.34
CA ARG A 87 8.62 -1.85 -3.84
C ARG A 87 8.47 -0.79 -4.93
N LEU A 88 7.63 -1.07 -5.93
CA LEU A 88 7.41 -0.17 -7.06
C LEU A 88 6.88 1.21 -6.62
N LEU A 89 5.92 1.26 -5.69
CA LEU A 89 5.39 2.52 -5.17
C LEU A 89 6.45 3.29 -4.36
N LEU A 90 7.23 2.60 -3.53
CA LEU A 90 8.29 3.22 -2.73
C LEU A 90 9.45 3.74 -3.59
N GLU A 91 9.81 3.04 -4.66
CA GLU A 91 10.78 3.52 -5.67
C GLU A 91 10.32 4.79 -6.37
N LYS A 92 9.00 4.96 -6.53
CA LYS A 92 8.38 6.18 -7.05
C LYS A 92 8.17 7.28 -6.00
N GLY A 93 8.64 7.07 -4.78
CA GLY A 93 8.62 8.08 -3.72
C GLY A 93 7.32 8.13 -2.92
N ALA A 94 6.55 7.04 -2.88
CA ALA A 94 5.36 6.98 -2.04
C ALA A 94 5.70 7.22 -0.56
N CYS A 95 4.86 7.97 0.14
CA CYS A 95 5.02 8.30 1.55
C CYS A 95 4.73 7.06 2.41
N THR A 96 5.78 6.50 3.01
CA THR A 96 5.72 5.31 3.89
C THR A 96 4.79 5.49 5.08
N ASN A 97 4.70 6.72 5.62
CA ASN A 97 3.99 7.04 6.86
C ASN A 97 2.67 7.79 6.62
N SER A 98 2.14 7.78 5.38
CA SER A 98 0.84 8.38 5.05
C SER A 98 -0.28 7.81 5.92
N ARG A 99 -1.08 8.68 6.55
CA ARG A 99 -2.15 8.28 7.49
C ARG A 99 -3.52 8.18 6.81
N ASP A 100 -4.27 7.13 7.15
CA ASP A 100 -5.69 7.01 6.83
C ASP A 100 -6.59 7.84 7.77
N ASN A 101 -7.91 7.83 7.53
CA ASN A 101 -8.85 8.60 8.35
C ASN A 101 -8.92 8.14 9.83
N ARG A 102 -8.39 6.95 10.15
CA ARG A 102 -8.26 6.42 11.51
C ARG A 102 -6.88 6.70 12.12
N GLY A 103 -5.99 7.39 11.39
CA GLY A 103 -4.63 7.65 11.84
C GLY A 103 -3.71 6.44 11.71
N ARG A 104 -4.05 5.44 10.90
CA ARG A 104 -3.21 4.27 10.70
C ARG A 104 -2.26 4.49 9.54
N THR A 105 -1.05 3.95 9.64
CA THR A 105 -0.05 3.88 8.56
C THR A 105 -0.22 2.59 7.75
N PRO A 106 0.34 2.48 6.52
CA PRO A 106 0.42 1.23 5.77
C PRO A 106 0.99 0.07 6.59
N LEU A 107 2.09 0.30 7.33
CA LEU A 107 2.73 -0.71 8.17
C LEU A 107 1.78 -1.25 9.26
N LEU A 108 1.13 -0.36 10.01
CA LEU A 108 0.14 -0.73 11.03
C LEU A 108 -0.99 -1.61 10.49
N HIS A 109 -1.49 -1.36 9.27
CA HIS A 109 -2.49 -2.25 8.66
C HIS A 109 -1.90 -3.57 8.19
N ALA A 110 -0.72 -3.56 7.58
CA ALA A 110 -0.03 -4.77 7.13
C ALA A 110 0.20 -5.74 8.31
N VAL A 111 0.69 -5.24 9.44
CA VAL A 111 0.88 -6.02 10.68
C VAL A 111 -0.45 -6.48 11.26
N GLY A 112 -1.48 -5.64 11.24
CA GLY A 112 -2.84 -6.04 11.66
C GLY A 112 -3.40 -7.22 10.86
N LYS A 113 -3.10 -7.29 9.55
CA LYS A 113 -3.57 -8.36 8.64
C LYS A 113 -2.57 -9.52 8.50
N PHE A 114 -1.29 -9.34 8.86
CA PHE A 114 -0.23 -10.36 8.86
C PHE A 114 -0.70 -11.69 9.46
N VAL A 115 -1.43 -11.57 10.57
CA VAL A 115 -1.99 -12.68 11.35
C VAL A 115 -3.00 -13.54 10.57
N LEU A 116 -3.45 -13.08 9.40
CA LEU A 116 -4.42 -13.81 8.57
C LEU A 116 -3.82 -14.38 7.27
N ASN A 117 -2.75 -13.79 6.68
CA ASN A 117 -2.38 -14.07 5.28
C ASN A 117 -0.88 -13.92 4.92
N CYS A 118 0.07 -14.16 5.84
CA CYS A 118 1.53 -14.20 5.52
C CYS A 118 2.07 -12.95 4.78
N VAL A 119 1.78 -11.77 5.32
CA VAL A 119 2.12 -10.44 4.75
C VAL A 119 3.58 -10.03 5.05
N GLU A 120 4.45 -10.98 5.42
CA GLU A 120 5.80 -10.72 5.95
C GLU A 120 6.68 -9.88 5.03
N PRO A 121 6.83 -10.21 3.73
CA PRO A 121 7.81 -9.52 2.89
C PRO A 121 7.48 -8.03 2.71
N ALA A 122 6.20 -7.69 2.53
CA ALA A 122 5.76 -6.30 2.45
C ALA A 122 6.04 -5.51 3.74
N ILE A 123 5.93 -6.15 4.91
CA ILE A 123 6.28 -5.54 6.20
C ILE A 123 7.77 -5.24 6.28
N LEU A 124 8.61 -6.20 5.90
CA LEU A 124 10.07 -6.03 5.89
C LEU A 124 10.50 -4.89 4.95
N VAL A 125 9.94 -4.82 3.74
CA VAL A 125 10.22 -3.73 2.80
C VAL A 125 9.83 -2.37 3.37
N LEU A 126 8.66 -2.26 4.01
CA LEU A 126 8.24 -1.01 4.64
C LEU A 126 9.19 -0.60 5.77
N LEU A 127 9.61 -1.55 6.61
CA LEU A 127 10.57 -1.31 7.68
C LEU A 127 11.91 -0.83 7.11
N GLU A 128 12.48 -1.54 6.14
CA GLU A 128 13.71 -1.14 5.43
C GLU A 128 13.62 0.30 4.89
N LYS A 129 12.44 0.69 4.37
CA LYS A 129 12.20 2.01 3.76
C LYS A 129 11.79 3.10 4.75
N GLY A 130 11.81 2.87 6.06
CA GLY A 130 11.57 3.95 7.04
C GLY A 130 10.14 4.06 7.56
N ALA A 131 9.36 3.00 7.46
CA ALA A 131 8.05 2.98 8.12
C ALA A 131 8.21 3.06 9.65
N GLU A 132 7.48 3.98 10.26
CA GLU A 132 7.53 4.20 11.71
C GLU A 132 6.69 3.15 12.45
N VAL A 133 7.28 2.51 13.48
CA VAL A 133 6.64 1.43 14.26
C VAL A 133 5.87 1.94 15.49
N ASN A 134 6.26 3.09 16.02
CA ASN A 134 5.73 3.65 17.27
C ASN A 134 4.51 4.56 17.08
N VAL A 135 4.08 4.69 15.83
CA VAL A 135 2.93 5.50 15.47
C VAL A 135 1.66 4.87 16.03
N ARG A 136 0.88 5.70 16.75
CA ARG A 136 -0.42 5.32 17.28
C ARG A 136 -1.54 5.79 16.36
N ASP A 137 -2.53 4.93 16.17
CA ASP A 137 -3.80 5.32 15.54
C ASP A 137 -4.72 6.05 16.54
N LYS A 138 -5.91 6.45 16.08
CA LYS A 138 -6.88 7.17 16.93
C LYS A 138 -7.40 6.37 18.13
N GLU A 139 -7.27 5.04 18.07
CA GLU A 139 -7.67 4.13 19.14
C GLU A 139 -6.46 3.78 20.05
N GLY A 140 -5.29 4.35 19.78
CA GLY A 140 -4.06 4.12 20.55
C GLY A 140 -3.26 2.88 20.15
N TRP A 141 -3.67 2.15 19.11
CA TRP A 141 -2.94 0.97 18.62
C TRP A 141 -1.69 1.39 17.84
N SER A 142 -0.56 0.73 18.11
CA SER A 142 0.69 0.83 17.36
C SER A 142 1.13 -0.54 16.86
N VAL A 143 2.11 -0.56 15.95
CA VAL A 143 2.68 -1.82 15.45
C VAL A 143 3.26 -2.61 16.62
N LEU A 144 4.05 -1.93 17.46
CA LEU A 144 4.67 -2.54 18.63
C LEU A 144 3.65 -3.17 19.58
N LEU A 145 2.54 -2.46 19.86
CA LEU A 145 1.51 -2.95 20.79
C LEU A 145 0.74 -4.16 20.23
N ILE A 146 0.50 -4.20 18.91
CA ILE A 146 -0.11 -5.36 18.24
C ILE A 146 0.80 -6.59 18.31
N VAL A 147 2.10 -6.41 18.07
CA VAL A 147 3.07 -7.51 18.09
C VAL A 147 3.27 -8.00 19.53
N GLN A 148 3.52 -7.10 20.49
CA GLN A 148 3.71 -7.42 21.91
C GLN A 148 2.51 -8.14 22.53
N GLY A 149 1.29 -7.64 22.30
CA GLY A 149 0.07 -8.25 22.84
C GLY A 149 -0.19 -9.68 22.33
N ARG A 150 0.51 -10.12 21.27
CA ARG A 150 0.28 -11.40 20.61
C ARG A 150 1.43 -12.42 20.76
N ILE A 151 2.57 -12.04 21.33
CA ILE A 151 3.64 -12.97 21.81
C ILE A 151 3.04 -13.98 22.80
N ALA A 152 2.02 -13.57 23.56
CA ALA A 152 1.29 -14.45 24.48
C ALA A 152 0.41 -15.52 23.78
N SER A 153 0.30 -15.55 22.45
CA SER A 153 -0.70 -16.38 21.75
C SER A 153 -0.18 -17.37 20.68
N LEU A 154 0.94 -17.13 19.99
CA LEU A 154 1.42 -17.97 18.86
C LEU A 154 2.95 -17.83 18.63
N ASP A 155 3.66 -18.94 18.39
CA ASP A 155 5.12 -19.02 18.17
C ASP A 155 5.64 -18.30 16.91
N CYS A 156 4.81 -18.12 15.87
CA CYS A 156 5.24 -17.55 14.59
C CYS A 156 5.55 -16.04 14.62
N ASN A 157 5.12 -15.32 15.68
CA ASN A 157 5.34 -13.88 15.81
C ASN A 157 6.75 -13.53 16.34
N HIS A 158 7.48 -14.53 16.87
CA HIS A 158 8.83 -14.34 17.38
C HIS A 158 9.79 -13.84 16.28
N ILE A 159 9.73 -14.47 15.10
CA ILE A 159 10.65 -14.17 13.98
C ILE A 159 10.43 -12.75 13.45
N LEU A 160 9.17 -12.30 13.30
CA LEU A 160 8.89 -10.96 12.80
C LEU A 160 9.33 -9.88 13.80
N LEU A 161 9.12 -10.12 15.10
CA LEU A 161 9.58 -9.21 16.15
C LEU A 161 11.11 -9.13 16.17
N GLU A 162 11.81 -10.27 16.14
CA GLU A 162 13.28 -10.30 16.09
C GLU A 162 13.82 -9.54 14.87
N ARG A 163 13.22 -9.75 13.69
CA ARG A 163 13.59 -9.04 12.46
C ARG A 163 13.33 -7.55 12.57
N MET A 164 12.19 -7.16 13.14
CA MET A 164 11.86 -5.76 13.41
C MET A 164 12.88 -5.12 14.34
N GLU A 165 13.15 -5.72 15.49
CA GLU A 165 14.13 -5.24 16.47
C GLU A 165 15.51 -5.09 15.85
N HIS A 166 15.95 -6.09 15.08
CA HIS A 166 17.21 -6.03 14.35
C HIS A 166 17.26 -4.86 13.36
N ILE A 167 16.22 -4.65 12.55
CA ILE A 167 16.15 -3.52 11.59
C ILE A 167 16.14 -2.18 12.32
N LEU A 168 15.39 -2.05 13.42
CA LEU A 168 15.30 -0.81 14.20
C LEU A 168 16.63 -0.47 14.88
N ASN A 169 17.29 -1.47 15.48
CA ASN A 169 18.60 -1.33 16.10
C ASN A 169 19.68 -0.90 15.10
N GLN A 170 19.68 -1.47 13.89
CA GLN A 170 20.61 -1.05 12.82
C GLN A 170 20.45 0.41 12.40
N ARG A 171 19.28 1.01 12.65
CA ARG A 171 18.97 2.41 12.27
C ARG A 171 19.15 3.39 13.42
N GLY A 172 19.62 2.93 14.58
CA GLY A 172 19.70 3.75 15.79
C GLY A 172 18.32 4.21 16.30
N ALA A 173 17.24 3.56 15.86
CA ALA A 173 15.89 3.84 16.32
C ALA A 173 15.61 2.99 17.56
N VAL A 174 15.46 3.63 18.71
CA VAL A 174 15.05 2.95 19.95
C VAL A 174 13.53 2.79 19.93
N LEU A 175 13.05 1.61 20.33
CA LEU A 175 11.63 1.33 20.57
C LEU A 175 11.00 2.29 21.58
#